data_AF-A0A4W5KYV0-F1
#
_entry.id   AF-A0A4W5KYV0-F1
#
_cell.length_a   1.000
_cell.length_b   1.000
_cell.length_c   1.000
_cell.angle_alpha   90.00
_cell.angle_beta   90.00
_cell.angle_gamma   90.00
#
_symmetry.space_group_name_H-M   'P 1'
#
loop_
_entity.id
_entity.type
_entity.pdbx_description
1 polymer ?
#
loop_
_entity_poly.entity_id
_entity_poly.type
_entity_poly.pdbx_seq_one_letter_code
_entity_poly.pdbx_strand_id
1 'polypeptide(L)'
;MTEMDTTALIYKVLCDHNGCFELEEMRANISTKEDELKSVLGNQDMFTSTVSEGNKLIVAKTKMRLCRDKECNGCSNLHLCKFYLYGTCRFNEGQQCRFCHELTSEYNIRVLREHHLEELDKRELCTLLLQNDNTLLPPVSSYFQAPCNLLEEI
;
A
#
# COMPACT_ATOMS: atom_id res chain seq x y z
N MET A 1 3.81 7.16 -24.75
CA MET A 1 2.93 7.15 -23.57
C MET A 1 2.36 5.75 -23.49
N THR A 2 2.87 4.93 -22.57
CA THR A 2 2.30 3.60 -22.32
C THR A 2 0.93 3.80 -21.70
N GLU A 3 -0.10 3.13 -22.23
CA GLU A 3 -1.40 3.06 -21.57
C GLU A 3 -1.16 2.48 -20.17
N MET A 4 -1.64 3.19 -19.14
CA MET A 4 -1.56 2.70 -17.76
C MET A 4 -2.52 1.52 -17.63
N ASP A 5 -1.99 0.38 -17.19
CA ASP A 5 -2.80 -0.81 -16.89
C ASP A 5 -3.93 -0.45 -15.91
N THR A 6 -5.14 -0.98 -16.13
CA THR A 6 -6.32 -0.69 -15.30
C THR A 6 -6.06 -1.00 -13.82
N THR A 7 -5.26 -2.03 -13.54
CA THR A 7 -4.87 -2.38 -12.17
C THR A 7 -4.02 -1.30 -11.53
N ALA A 8 -3.01 -0.78 -12.25
CA ALA A 8 -2.18 0.30 -11.78
C ALA A 8 -2.99 1.60 -11.58
N LEU A 9 -3.94 1.90 -12.47
CA LEU A 9 -4.86 3.02 -12.31
C LEU A 9 -5.71 2.90 -11.03
N ILE A 10 -6.28 1.72 -10.77
CA ILE A 10 -7.09 1.50 -9.57
C ILE A 10 -6.22 1.64 -8.31
N TYR A 11 -5.02 1.06 -8.27
CA TYR A 11 -4.10 1.29 -7.16
C TYR A 11 -3.78 2.77 -6.97
N LYS A 12 -3.55 3.50 -8.06
CA LYS A 12 -3.25 4.93 -8.02
C LYS A 12 -4.38 5.72 -7.36
N VAL A 13 -5.62 5.51 -7.80
CA VAL A 13 -6.80 6.16 -7.22
C VAL A 13 -6.94 5.80 -5.74
N LEU A 14 -6.86 4.52 -5.39
CA LEU A 14 -7.03 4.08 -4.00
C LEU A 14 -5.94 4.66 -3.09
N CYS A 15 -4.67 4.61 -3.50
CA CYS A 15 -3.56 5.04 -2.67
C CYS A 15 -3.46 6.57 -2.56
N ASP A 16 -3.96 7.30 -3.54
CA ASP A 16 -4.12 8.76 -3.43
C ASP A 16 -5.18 9.12 -2.36
N HIS A 17 -6.20 8.26 -2.21
CA HIS A 17 -7.26 8.34 -1.20
C HIS A 17 -6.98 7.47 0.03
N ASN A 18 -5.74 7.47 0.53
CA ASN A 18 -5.36 6.78 1.78
C ASN A 18 -5.57 5.25 1.80
N GLY A 19 -5.57 4.62 0.63
CA GLY A 19 -5.60 3.16 0.48
C GLY A 19 -7.00 2.57 0.32
N CYS A 20 -8.06 3.38 0.43
CA CYS A 20 -9.43 2.95 0.18
C CYS A 20 -10.27 4.06 -0.47
N PHE A 21 -11.26 3.69 -1.28
CA PHE A 21 -12.13 4.67 -1.93
C PHE A 21 -13.51 4.09 -2.25
N GLU A 22 -14.51 4.97 -2.39
CA GLU A 22 -15.87 4.55 -2.69
C GLU A 22 -16.00 4.02 -4.12
N LEU A 23 -16.66 2.88 -4.28
CA LEU A 23 -16.78 2.21 -5.58
C LEU A 23 -17.52 3.06 -6.62
N GLU A 24 -18.63 3.71 -6.23
CA GLU A 24 -19.42 4.50 -7.16
C GLU A 24 -18.72 5.81 -7.55
N GLU A 25 -18.03 6.47 -6.61
CA GLU A 25 -17.19 7.64 -6.93
C GLU A 25 -16.00 7.25 -7.81
N MET A 26 -15.35 6.12 -7.53
CA MET A 26 -14.27 5.61 -8.37
C MET A 26 -14.77 5.39 -9.81
N ARG A 27 -15.90 4.69 -9.97
CA ARG A 27 -16.54 4.44 -11.28
C ARG A 27 -16.84 5.71 -12.06
N ALA A 28 -17.31 6.75 -11.37
CA ALA A 28 -17.64 8.02 -12.02
C ALA A 28 -16.41 8.77 -12.55
N ASN A 29 -15.22 8.51 -11.98
CA ASN A 29 -14.01 9.28 -12.24
C ASN A 29 -12.92 8.53 -13.04
N ILE A 30 -13.05 7.21 -13.23
CA ILE A 30 -12.08 6.44 -14.02
C ILE A 30 -12.55 6.20 -15.45
N SER A 31 -11.67 6.43 -16.42
CA SER A 31 -11.91 6.14 -17.84
C SER A 31 -11.59 4.67 -18.15
N THR A 32 -12.38 3.72 -17.63
CA THR A 32 -12.20 2.27 -17.88
C THR A 32 -13.54 1.60 -18.23
N LYS A 33 -13.50 0.43 -18.88
CA LYS A 33 -14.73 -0.33 -19.17
C LYS A 33 -15.25 -0.99 -17.90
N GLU A 34 -16.56 -0.96 -17.66
CA GLU A 34 -17.17 -1.54 -16.45
C GLU A 34 -16.87 -3.04 -16.27
N ASP A 35 -16.82 -3.81 -17.36
CA ASP A 35 -16.49 -5.24 -17.29
C ASP A 35 -15.03 -5.48 -16.88
N GLU A 36 -14.12 -4.62 -17.34
CA GLU A 36 -12.71 -4.67 -16.98
C GLU A 36 -12.51 -4.30 -15.52
N LEU A 37 -13.15 -3.21 -15.07
CA LEU A 37 -13.17 -2.79 -13.68
C LEU A 37 -13.66 -3.92 -12.77
N LYS A 38 -14.80 -4.54 -13.08
CA LYS A 38 -15.35 -5.67 -12.32
C LYS A 38 -14.39 -6.86 -12.28
N SER A 39 -13.75 -7.18 -13.41
CA SER A 39 -12.78 -8.26 -13.50
C SER A 39 -11.58 -8.01 -12.58
N VAL A 40 -11.01 -6.80 -12.62
CA VAL A 40 -9.85 -6.43 -11.80
C VAL A 40 -10.20 -6.39 -10.32
N LEU A 41 -11.32 -5.75 -9.95
CA LEU A 41 -11.80 -5.68 -8.56
C LEU A 41 -12.22 -7.04 -7.99
N GLY A 42 -12.46 -8.04 -8.85
CA GLY A 42 -12.72 -9.42 -8.44
C GLY A 42 -11.49 -10.12 -7.85
N ASN A 43 -10.29 -9.59 -8.05
CA ASN A 43 -9.06 -10.17 -7.52
C ASN A 43 -8.87 -9.85 -6.02
N GLN A 44 -9.24 -10.81 -5.16
CA GLN A 44 -9.18 -10.67 -3.70
C GLN A 44 -7.77 -10.56 -3.10
N ASP A 45 -6.73 -10.92 -3.87
CA ASP A 45 -5.35 -10.72 -3.44
C ASP A 45 -4.91 -9.25 -3.57
N MET A 46 -5.55 -8.50 -4.46
CA MET A 46 -5.20 -7.11 -4.82
C MET A 46 -6.20 -6.10 -4.26
N PHE A 47 -7.48 -6.47 -4.18
CA PHE A 47 -8.54 -5.59 -3.71
C PHE A 47 -9.49 -6.34 -2.79
N THR A 48 -10.09 -5.66 -1.83
CA THR A 48 -11.21 -6.19 -1.06
C THR A 48 -12.27 -5.12 -0.92
N SER A 49 -13.54 -5.49 -0.77
CA SER A 49 -14.61 -4.53 -0.51
C SER A 49 -15.08 -4.59 0.93
N THR A 50 -15.41 -3.44 1.50
CA THR A 50 -16.12 -3.29 2.78
C THR A 50 -17.29 -2.32 2.60
N VAL A 51 -18.12 -2.18 3.64
CA VAL A 51 -19.22 -1.23 3.68
C VAL A 51 -19.00 -0.25 4.82
N SER A 52 -19.09 1.05 4.53
CA SER A 52 -19.04 2.12 5.52
C SER A 52 -20.21 3.06 5.27
N GLU A 53 -21.03 3.30 6.29
CA GLU A 53 -22.20 4.21 6.19
C GLU A 53 -23.17 3.88 5.03
N GLY A 54 -23.26 2.60 4.65
CA GLY A 54 -24.08 2.14 3.53
C GLY A 54 -23.40 2.18 2.16
N ASN A 55 -22.21 2.80 2.06
CA ASN A 55 -21.44 2.88 0.83
C ASN A 55 -20.43 1.74 0.73
N LYS A 56 -20.27 1.21 -0.49
CA LYS A 56 -19.28 0.16 -0.76
C LYS A 56 -17.91 0.79 -1.01
N LEU A 57 -16.97 0.51 -0.11
CA LEU A 57 -15.58 0.94 -0.24
C LEU A 57 -14.73 -0.20 -0.80
N ILE A 58 -13.80 0.14 -1.68
CA ILE A 58 -12.73 -0.75 -2.14
C ILE A 58 -11.46 -0.41 -1.36
N VAL A 59 -10.75 -1.42 -0.89
CA VAL A 59 -9.50 -1.29 -0.14
C VAL A 59 -8.38 -1.98 -0.91
N ALA A 60 -7.25 -1.28 -1.08
CA ALA A 60 -6.09 -1.80 -1.77
C ALA A 60 -5.31 -2.80 -0.90
N LYS A 61 -4.97 -3.95 -1.48
CA LYS A 61 -4.17 -5.00 -0.86
C LYS A 61 -2.91 -5.24 -1.67
N THR A 62 -1.87 -5.75 -1.03
CA THR A 62 -0.70 -6.23 -1.75
C THR A 62 0.02 -7.32 -0.95
N LYS A 63 0.72 -8.21 -1.65
CA LYS A 63 1.66 -9.18 -1.05
C LYS A 63 3.08 -8.61 -0.96
N MET A 64 3.38 -7.48 -1.60
CA MET A 64 4.69 -6.82 -1.56
C MET A 64 5.00 -6.33 -0.14
N ARG A 65 6.22 -6.59 0.35
CA ARG A 65 6.72 -6.15 1.66
C ARG A 65 8.07 -5.45 1.53
N LEU A 66 8.59 -4.96 2.65
CA LEU A 66 10.00 -4.57 2.74
C LEU A 66 10.87 -5.80 3.00
N CYS A 67 11.95 -5.95 2.26
CA CYS A 67 12.97 -6.94 2.55
C CYS A 67 13.67 -6.59 3.87
N ARG A 68 13.94 -7.62 4.69
CA ARG A 68 14.57 -7.46 6.00
C ARG A 68 16.00 -8.00 6.03
N ASP A 69 16.44 -8.64 4.95
CA ASP A 69 17.76 -9.23 4.85
C ASP A 69 18.80 -8.16 4.57
N LYS A 70 19.91 -8.22 5.32
CA LYS A 70 21.04 -7.30 5.12
C LYS A 70 21.83 -7.64 3.86
N GLU A 71 21.91 -8.92 3.53
CA GLU A 71 22.61 -9.47 2.38
C GLU A 71 21.60 -10.31 1.59
N CYS A 72 20.74 -9.64 0.83
CA CYS A 72 19.71 -10.29 0.03
C CYS A 72 20.29 -10.78 -1.30
N ASN A 73 20.21 -12.09 -1.55
CA ASN A 73 20.67 -12.72 -2.79
C ASN A 73 19.55 -12.80 -3.87
N GLY A 74 18.46 -12.06 -3.68
CA GLY A 74 17.30 -11.99 -4.58
C GLY A 74 16.00 -12.33 -3.86
N CYS A 75 15.03 -11.42 -3.93
CA CYS A 75 13.67 -11.64 -3.43
C CYS A 75 12.65 -10.89 -4.31
N SER A 76 11.38 -10.85 -3.90
CA SER A 76 10.30 -10.08 -4.55
C SER A 76 9.79 -8.94 -3.65
N ASN A 77 10.63 -8.44 -2.75
CA ASN A 77 10.29 -7.39 -1.79
C ASN A 77 11.16 -6.15 -2.02
N LEU A 78 10.64 -4.98 -1.64
CA LEU A 78 11.36 -3.72 -1.79
C LEU A 78 12.59 -3.67 -0.88
N HIS A 79 13.72 -3.29 -1.45
CA HIS A 79 14.94 -3.01 -0.72
C HIS A 79 14.93 -1.53 -0.35
N LEU A 80 14.30 -1.20 0.79
CA LEU A 80 14.18 0.17 1.26
C LEU A 80 14.31 0.27 2.77
N CYS A 81 14.89 1.37 3.23
CA CYS A 81 14.86 1.74 4.63
C CYS A 81 13.42 2.08 5.05
N LYS A 82 12.89 1.37 6.06
CA LYS A 82 11.57 1.69 6.62
C LYS A 82 11.46 3.13 7.12
N PHE A 83 12.53 3.69 7.70
CA PHE A 83 12.50 5.06 8.19
C PHE A 83 12.58 6.08 7.06
N TYR A 84 13.17 5.73 5.91
CA TYR A 84 13.12 6.56 4.72
C TYR A 84 11.70 6.61 4.15
N LEU A 85 11.02 5.46 4.12
CA LEU A 85 9.61 5.34 3.73
C LEU A 85 8.73 6.27 4.57
N TYR A 86 8.96 6.31 5.89
CA TYR A 86 8.25 7.21 6.80
C TYR A 86 8.74 8.67 6.78
N GLY A 87 9.85 8.99 6.10
CA GLY A 87 10.46 10.31 6.14
C GLY A 87 11.14 10.68 7.47
N THR A 88 11.44 9.70 8.32
CA THR A 88 12.02 9.89 9.67
C THR A 88 13.45 9.35 9.82
N CYS A 89 14.06 8.85 8.74
CA CYS A 89 15.43 8.34 8.80
C CYS A 89 16.41 9.47 9.12
N ARG A 90 17.34 9.23 10.06
CA ARG A 90 18.34 10.22 10.50
C ARG A 90 19.56 10.28 9.59
N PHE A 91 19.66 9.37 8.63
CA PHE A 91 20.79 9.22 7.70
C PHE A 91 20.48 9.78 6.31
N ASN A 92 19.58 10.76 6.21
CA ASN A 92 19.16 11.32 4.92
C ASN A 92 20.19 12.30 4.34
N GLU A 93 21.11 12.80 5.19
CA GLU A 93 22.06 13.85 4.85
C GLU A 93 23.45 13.46 5.38
N GLY A 94 24.32 12.94 4.50
CA GLY A 94 25.76 12.83 4.75
C GLY A 94 26.27 11.61 5.53
N GLN A 95 25.40 10.70 5.97
CA GLN A 95 25.82 9.43 6.60
C GLN A 95 25.21 8.24 5.88
N GLN A 96 25.98 7.15 5.74
CA GLN A 96 25.57 5.98 4.97
C GLN A 96 24.54 5.14 5.76
N CYS A 97 23.28 5.22 5.36
CA CYS A 97 22.25 4.32 5.88
C CYS A 97 22.57 2.87 5.48
N ARG A 98 22.34 1.92 6.39
CA ARG A 98 22.55 0.49 6.12
C ARG A 98 21.53 -0.10 5.13
N PHE A 99 20.43 0.61 4.88
CA PHE A 99 19.37 0.21 3.98
C PHE A 99 19.24 1.24 2.86
N CYS A 100 18.84 0.80 1.66
CA CYS A 100 18.70 1.64 0.48
C CYS A 100 17.64 2.73 0.67
N HIS A 101 17.92 3.95 0.19
CA HIS A 101 16.99 5.09 0.17
C HIS A 101 16.54 5.42 -1.28
N GLU A 102 16.82 4.54 -2.23
CA GLU A 102 16.55 4.76 -3.64
C GLU A 102 15.36 3.89 -4.10
N LEU A 103 14.18 4.50 -4.09
CA LEU A 103 12.96 3.88 -4.61
C LEU A 103 13.07 3.58 -6.11
N THR A 104 13.80 4.41 -6.84
CA THR A 104 14.00 4.33 -8.29
C THR A 104 15.18 3.44 -8.71
N SER A 105 15.75 2.65 -7.79
CA SER A 105 16.77 1.67 -8.16
C SER A 105 16.18 0.65 -9.13
N GLU A 106 16.98 0.14 -10.06
CA GLU A 106 16.55 -0.82 -11.09
C GLU A 106 15.78 -2.01 -10.49
N TYR A 107 16.29 -2.55 -9.39
CA TYR A 107 15.66 -3.65 -8.67
C TYR A 107 14.28 -3.27 -8.10
N ASN A 108 14.17 -2.13 -7.42
CA ASN A 108 12.90 -1.69 -6.82
C ASN A 108 11.86 -1.37 -7.90
N ILE A 109 12.26 -0.74 -9.02
CA ILE A 109 11.38 -0.52 -10.17
C ILE A 109 10.84 -1.85 -10.72
N ARG A 110 11.70 -2.87 -10.84
CA ARG A 110 11.26 -4.20 -11.28
C ARG A 110 10.22 -4.80 -10.33
N VAL A 111 10.49 -4.78 -9.02
CA VAL A 111 9.55 -5.27 -8.00
C VAL A 111 8.22 -4.50 -8.04
N LEU A 112 8.25 -3.17 -8.19
CA LEU A 112 7.04 -2.36 -8.30
C LEU A 112 6.20 -2.75 -9.51
N ARG A 113 6.82 -2.94 -10.68
CA ARG A 113 6.15 -3.38 -11.92
C ARG A 113 5.52 -4.76 -11.79
N GLU A 114 6.22 -5.70 -11.14
CA GLU A 114 5.68 -7.05 -10.86
C GLU A 114 4.40 -7.01 -10.02
N HIS A 115 4.17 -5.92 -9.27
CA HIS A 115 3.00 -5.72 -8.42
C HIS A 115 2.01 -4.65 -8.94
N HIS A 116 2.23 -4.06 -10.11
CA HIS A 116 1.43 -2.96 -10.68
C HIS A 116 1.44 -1.67 -9.83
N LEU A 117 2.58 -1.35 -9.21
CA LEU A 117 2.74 -0.26 -8.24
C LEU A 117 3.77 0.81 -8.66
N GLU A 118 4.29 0.75 -9.89
CA GLU A 118 5.36 1.63 -10.37
C GLU A 118 4.94 3.11 -10.50
N GLU A 119 3.63 3.37 -10.64
CA GLU A 119 3.05 4.71 -10.72
C GLU A 119 2.78 5.34 -9.34
N LEU A 120 3.01 4.58 -8.26
CA LEU A 120 2.82 5.06 -6.91
C LEU A 120 4.04 5.86 -6.43
N ASP A 121 3.77 7.02 -5.85
CA ASP A 121 4.78 7.81 -5.18
C ASP A 121 5.13 7.23 -3.80
N LYS A 122 6.12 7.83 -3.13
CA LYS A 122 6.57 7.36 -1.80
C LYS A 122 5.46 7.39 -0.74
N ARG A 123 4.57 8.40 -0.75
CA ARG A 123 3.47 8.55 0.22
C ARG A 123 2.41 7.48 -0.01
N GLU A 124 2.06 7.26 -1.26
CA GLU A 124 1.09 6.24 -1.69
C GLU A 124 1.60 4.84 -1.35
N LEU A 125 2.86 4.53 -1.65
CA LEU A 125 3.50 3.26 -1.26
C LEU A 125 3.57 3.09 0.25
N CYS A 126 3.88 4.15 1.00
CA CYS A 126 3.90 4.12 2.45
C CYS A 126 2.52 3.74 3.01
N THR A 127 1.46 4.37 2.50
CA THR A 127 0.07 4.06 2.84
C THR A 127 -0.27 2.61 2.54
N LEU A 128 0.02 2.15 1.32
CA LEU A 128 -0.27 0.79 0.87
C LEU A 128 0.46 -0.27 1.71
N LEU A 129 1.73 -0.02 2.04
CA LEU A 129 2.53 -0.94 2.85
C LEU A 129 2.06 -0.97 4.31
N LEU A 130 1.76 0.19 4.92
CA LEU A 130 1.31 0.27 6.31
C LEU A 130 -0.01 -0.47 6.54
N GLN A 131 -0.95 -0.41 5.59
CA GLN A 131 -2.22 -1.14 5.69
C GLN A 131 -2.07 -2.66 5.41
N ASN A 132 -0.98 -3.11 4.79
CA ASN A 132 -0.77 -4.51 4.41
C ASN A 132 0.32 -5.24 5.23
N ASP A 133 1.17 -4.53 5.97
CA ASP A 133 2.25 -5.10 6.76
C ASP A 133 2.25 -4.55 8.20
N ASN A 134 1.63 -5.31 9.12
CA ASN A 134 1.55 -4.94 10.53
C ASN A 134 2.92 -4.80 11.21
N THR A 135 4.00 -5.33 10.65
CA THR A 135 5.35 -5.16 11.22
C THR A 135 5.93 -3.76 10.99
N LEU A 136 5.32 -3.00 10.08
CA LEU A 136 5.61 -1.60 9.84
C LEU A 136 4.87 -0.68 10.81
N LEU A 137 3.87 -1.19 11.52
CA LEU A 137 3.14 -0.45 12.53
C LEU A 137 3.95 -0.40 13.85
N PRO A 138 3.74 0.63 14.68
CA PRO A 138 4.28 0.66 16.02
C PRO A 138 3.86 -0.60 16.79
N PRO A 139 4.73 -1.14 17.67
CA PRO A 139 4.37 -2.28 18.50
C PRO A 139 3.16 -1.92 19.36
N VAL A 140 2.08 -2.69 19.22
CA VAL A 140 0.91 -2.54 20.09
C VAL A 140 1.32 -3.05 21.47
N SER A 141 1.31 -2.15 22.43
CA SER A 141 1.60 -2.44 23.83
C SER A 141 0.65 -3.51 24.37
N SER A 142 1.17 -4.58 24.97
CA SER A 142 0.37 -5.65 25.59
C SER A 142 -0.47 -5.18 26.80
N TYR A 143 -0.39 -3.90 27.18
CA TYR A 143 -1.15 -3.32 28.28
C TYR A 143 -2.60 -2.92 27.91
N PHE A 144 -2.99 -2.96 26.64
CA PHE A 144 -4.37 -2.71 26.20
C PHE A 144 -5.12 -4.01 25.88
N GLN A 145 -5.28 -4.87 26.89
CA GLN A 145 -6.38 -5.83 26.95
C GLN A 145 -7.45 -5.28 27.91
N ALA A 146 -8.07 -4.16 27.54
CA ALA A 146 -9.36 -3.81 28.12
C ALA A 146 -10.43 -4.38 27.16
N PRO A 147 -11.28 -5.33 27.58
CA PRO A 147 -12.41 -5.74 26.77
C PRO A 147 -13.26 -4.50 26.48
N CYS A 148 -13.66 -4.34 25.22
CA CYS A 148 -14.56 -3.30 24.75
C CYS A 148 -15.97 -3.59 25.30
N ASN A 149 -16.18 -3.37 26.59
CA ASN A 149 -17.49 -3.37 27.23
C ASN A 149 -17.63 -2.05 27.99
N LEU A 150 -18.27 -1.07 27.35
CA LEU A 150 -18.91 0.14 27.88
C LEU A 150 -19.32 0.89 26.61
N LEU A 151 -20.56 0.81 26.14
CA LEU A 151 -21.74 1.43 26.75
C LEU A 151 -23.01 0.67 26.35
N GLU A 152 -23.55 -0.13 27.27
CA GLU A 152 -25.01 -0.17 27.48
C GLU A 152 -25.23 0.33 28.91
N GLU A 153 -26.26 1.16 29.06
CA GLU A 153 -26.82 1.69 30.33
C GLU A 153 -26.04 2.82 31.03
N ILE A 154 -26.46 4.08 30.80
CA ILE A 154 -27.19 4.93 31.78
C ILE A 154 -28.19 5.80 31.02
#